data_AF-A0A7C7GDM4-F1
#
_entry.id   AF-A0A7C7GDM4-F1
#
_cell.length_a   1.000
_cell.length_b   1.000
_cell.length_c   1.000
_cell.angle_alpha   90.00
_cell.angle_beta   90.00
_cell.angle_gamma   90.00
#
_symmetry.space_group_name_H-M   'P 1'
#
loop_
_entity.id
_entity.type
_entity.pdbx_description
1 polymer ?
#
loop_
_entity_poly.entity_id
_entity_poly.type
_entity_poly.pdbx_seq_one_letter_code
_entity_poly.pdbx_strand_id
1 'polypeptide(L)'
;MYAIIFSTLLEMAAAADPNAPHPHQGIITKFIDPGRAELTPAEQAALLSGQAVYKQTRHDNVNRGTAIFDVAAGQEIVWQVITSFQQYPKWIQEISGTEVYMSTGRNIYVDFTISVYMVNVQYYIKHDYQPEKGCMTWTLDYSRKSDLDDSAGYWLVYTSPTDTGKTRVEYSIALRIGPLIPDFIETILTDKGIENATMWVKKGAEKHSDN
;
A
#
# COMPACT_ATOMS: atom_id res chain seq x y z
N MET A 1 -0.78 -33.25 46.70
CA MET A 1 -0.80 -31.84 46.28
C MET A 1 -0.01 -31.75 44.98
N TYR A 2 -0.68 -31.86 43.84
CA TYR A 2 -0.04 -31.79 42.52
C TYR A 2 -0.23 -30.38 41.98
N ALA A 3 0.87 -29.64 41.85
CA ALA A 3 0.87 -28.37 41.14
C ALA A 3 0.98 -28.65 39.64
N ILE A 4 -0.12 -28.48 38.91
CA ILE A 4 -0.11 -28.46 37.45
C ILE A 4 0.38 -27.06 37.05
N ILE A 5 1.63 -26.99 36.60
CA ILE A 5 2.18 -25.77 36.01
C ILE A 5 1.64 -25.71 34.57
N PHE A 6 0.60 -24.90 34.35
CA PHE A 6 0.24 -24.44 33.02
C PHE A 6 1.33 -23.49 32.55
N SER A 7 2.33 -24.01 31.84
CA SER A 7 3.26 -23.20 31.08
C SER A 7 2.57 -22.81 29.78
N THR A 8 1.81 -21.71 29.80
CA THR A 8 1.38 -21.06 28.56
C THR A 8 2.62 -20.44 27.95
N LEU A 9 3.23 -21.13 26.99
CA LEU A 9 4.14 -20.53 26.02
C LEU A 9 3.34 -19.45 25.29
N LEU A 10 3.49 -18.22 25.78
CA LEU A 10 3.16 -17.04 25.01
C LEU A 10 4.15 -17.08 23.83
N GLU A 11 3.72 -17.54 22.66
CA GLU A 11 4.46 -17.27 21.43
C GLU A 11 4.50 -15.75 21.31
N MET A 12 5.59 -15.15 21.79
CA MET A 12 5.92 -13.78 21.45
C MET A 12 5.95 -13.75 19.93
N ALA A 13 5.02 -13.03 19.30
CA ALA A 13 4.99 -12.95 17.85
C ALA A 13 6.35 -12.40 17.42
N ALA A 14 7.18 -13.29 16.86
CA ALA A 14 8.53 -12.91 16.49
C ALA A 14 8.47 -11.78 15.46
N ALA A 15 9.37 -10.81 15.59
CA ALA A 15 9.58 -9.74 14.62
C ALA A 15 9.70 -10.29 13.19
N ALA A 16 9.52 -9.42 12.20
CA ALA A 16 9.74 -9.73 10.80
C ALA A 16 11.02 -10.54 10.60
N ASP A 17 10.93 -11.61 9.80
CA ASP A 17 12.03 -12.53 9.53
C ASP A 17 12.03 -12.92 8.05
N PRO A 18 13.06 -12.51 7.28
CA PRO A 18 13.14 -12.82 5.86
C PRO A 18 13.42 -14.31 5.56
N ASN A 19 13.71 -15.12 6.58
CA ASN A 19 14.03 -16.55 6.46
C ASN A 19 12.94 -17.47 7.02
N ALA A 20 11.86 -16.92 7.57
CA ALA A 20 10.72 -17.68 8.06
C ALA A 20 9.47 -17.36 7.21
N PRO A 21 8.60 -18.34 6.93
CA PRO A 21 7.34 -18.07 6.23
C PRO A 21 6.37 -17.26 7.11
N HIS A 22 5.48 -16.51 6.46
CA HIS A 22 4.38 -15.84 7.16
C HIS A 22 3.41 -16.90 7.75
N PRO A 23 2.84 -16.69 8.96
CA PRO A 23 1.92 -17.64 9.61
C PRO A 23 0.72 -18.10 8.78
N HIS A 24 0.35 -17.37 7.73
CA HIS A 24 -0.70 -17.73 6.79
C HIS A 24 -0.37 -17.33 5.35
N GLN A 25 -1.20 -17.73 4.40
CA GLN A 25 -1.03 -17.46 2.96
C GLN A 25 -2.04 -16.43 2.41
N GLY A 26 -2.56 -15.57 3.30
CA GLY A 26 -3.50 -14.50 2.99
C GLY A 26 -4.84 -14.68 3.68
N ILE A 27 -5.24 -13.68 4.43
CA ILE A 27 -6.56 -13.51 5.05
C ILE A 27 -7.38 -12.52 4.23
N ILE A 28 -6.75 -11.48 3.71
CA ILE A 28 -7.36 -10.47 2.84
C ILE A 28 -7.49 -11.07 1.45
N THR A 29 -8.71 -11.04 0.90
CA THR A 29 -8.99 -11.46 -0.47
C THR A 29 -8.09 -10.69 -1.45
N LYS A 30 -7.26 -11.43 -2.21
CA LYS A 30 -6.37 -10.85 -3.22
C LYS A 30 -7.19 -10.15 -4.32
N PHE A 31 -6.73 -8.97 -4.73
CA PHE A 31 -7.26 -8.28 -5.90
C PHE A 31 -6.79 -8.94 -7.21
N ILE A 32 -7.74 -9.25 -8.08
CA ILE A 32 -7.51 -9.78 -9.43
C ILE A 32 -8.20 -8.82 -10.41
N ASP A 33 -7.43 -8.20 -11.30
CA ASP A 33 -7.89 -7.24 -12.31
C ASP A 33 -8.94 -6.24 -11.76
N PRO A 34 -8.57 -5.40 -10.77
CA PRO A 34 -9.50 -4.47 -10.13
C PRO A 34 -10.11 -3.50 -11.14
N GLY A 35 -11.42 -3.28 -11.00
CA GLY A 35 -12.15 -2.26 -11.77
C GLY A 35 -11.97 -0.86 -11.19
N ARG A 36 -12.26 0.14 -12.02
CA ARG A 36 -12.29 1.55 -11.62
C ARG A 36 -13.41 1.80 -10.62
N ALA A 37 -13.18 2.68 -9.66
CA ALA A 37 -14.19 3.07 -8.70
C ALA A 37 -15.34 3.84 -9.38
N GLU A 38 -16.57 3.51 -9.00
CA GLU A 38 -17.73 4.33 -9.35
C GLU A 38 -17.69 5.65 -8.57
N LEU A 39 -17.92 6.75 -9.27
CA LEU A 39 -17.86 8.10 -8.71
C LEU A 39 -19.24 8.75 -8.74
N THR A 40 -19.68 9.25 -7.59
CA THR A 40 -20.86 10.10 -7.48
C THR A 40 -20.62 11.45 -8.18
N PRO A 41 -21.67 12.20 -8.55
CA PRO A 41 -21.51 13.53 -9.14
C PRO A 41 -20.70 14.51 -8.27
N ALA A 42 -20.84 14.43 -6.94
CA ALA A 42 -20.07 15.26 -6.01
C ALA A 42 -18.57 14.92 -6.01
N GLU A 43 -18.24 13.63 -6.06
CA GLU A 43 -16.84 13.17 -6.15
C GLU A 43 -16.22 13.52 -7.51
N GLN A 44 -16.99 13.44 -8.60
CA GLN A 44 -16.54 13.92 -9.91
C GLN A 44 -16.24 15.42 -9.88
N ALA A 45 -17.10 16.23 -9.25
CA ALA A 45 -16.87 17.66 -9.08
C ALA A 45 -15.64 17.97 -8.22
N ALA A 46 -15.37 17.18 -7.18
CA ALA A 46 -14.16 17.30 -6.38
C ALA A 46 -12.89 17.03 -7.22
N LEU A 47 -12.88 15.97 -8.03
CA LEU A 47 -11.76 15.66 -8.92
C LEU A 47 -11.53 16.76 -9.96
N LEU A 48 -12.61 17.30 -10.53
CA LEU A 48 -12.57 18.42 -11.48
C LEU A 48 -12.00 19.70 -10.85
N SER A 49 -12.22 19.93 -9.55
CA SER A 49 -11.64 21.06 -8.82
C SER A 49 -10.20 20.80 -8.36
N GLY A 50 -9.63 19.65 -8.69
CA GLY A 50 -8.27 19.25 -8.33
C GLY A 50 -8.15 18.62 -6.94
N GLN A 51 -9.26 18.36 -6.27
CA GLN A 51 -9.28 17.67 -4.98
C GLN A 51 -9.28 16.16 -5.15
N ALA A 52 -8.64 15.45 -4.22
CA ALA A 52 -8.71 14.01 -4.14
C ALA A 52 -10.03 13.54 -3.53
N VAL A 53 -10.46 12.33 -3.89
CA VAL A 53 -11.62 11.64 -3.32
C VAL A 53 -11.10 10.48 -2.48
N TYR A 54 -11.59 10.39 -1.24
CA TYR A 54 -11.27 9.31 -0.32
C TYR A 54 -12.52 8.52 0.00
N LYS A 55 -12.44 7.19 -0.12
CA LYS A 55 -13.52 6.26 0.19
C LYS A 55 -13.05 5.26 1.22
N GLN A 56 -13.92 4.92 2.16
CA GLN A 56 -13.76 3.76 3.02
C GLN A 56 -14.89 2.77 2.74
N THR A 57 -14.51 1.52 2.55
CA THR A 57 -15.42 0.39 2.33
C THR A 57 -15.02 -0.74 3.26
N ARG A 58 -15.93 -1.67 3.52
CA ARG A 58 -15.63 -2.87 4.29
C ARG A 58 -15.94 -4.09 3.43
N HIS A 59 -14.96 -4.98 3.29
CA HIS A 59 -15.09 -6.24 2.56
C HIS A 59 -14.50 -7.37 3.41
N ASP A 60 -15.21 -8.49 3.56
CA ASP A 60 -14.78 -9.63 4.39
C ASP A 60 -14.32 -9.25 5.81
N ASN A 61 -15.05 -8.32 6.45
CA ASN A 61 -14.71 -7.72 7.75
C ASN A 61 -13.43 -6.89 7.81
N VAL A 62 -12.71 -6.71 6.71
CA VAL A 62 -11.50 -5.87 6.61
C VAL A 62 -11.86 -4.49 6.07
N ASN A 63 -11.35 -3.45 6.73
CA ASN A 63 -11.49 -2.08 6.26
C ASN A 63 -10.57 -1.87 5.05
N ARG A 64 -11.14 -1.29 4.00
CA ARG A 64 -10.46 -0.95 2.76
C ARG A 64 -10.62 0.54 2.53
N GLY A 65 -9.51 1.25 2.42
CA GLY A 65 -9.52 2.64 2.00
C GLY A 65 -9.07 2.78 0.55
N THR A 66 -9.62 3.79 -0.13
CA THR A 66 -9.32 4.09 -1.53
C THR A 66 -9.17 5.59 -1.72
N ALA A 67 -8.03 6.03 -2.28
CA ALA A 67 -7.83 7.38 -2.79
C ALA A 67 -7.96 7.41 -4.31
N ILE A 68 -8.58 8.47 -4.82
CA ILE A 68 -8.75 8.72 -6.25
C ILE A 68 -8.35 10.17 -6.50
N PHE A 69 -7.45 10.40 -7.45
CA PHE A 69 -6.93 11.74 -7.71
C PHE A 69 -6.41 11.88 -9.14
N ASP A 70 -6.37 13.13 -9.62
CA ASP A 70 -5.79 13.47 -10.92
C ASP A 70 -4.38 14.06 -10.76
N VAL A 71 -3.49 13.62 -11.64
CA VAL A 71 -2.08 14.03 -11.74
C VAL A 71 -1.85 14.67 -13.11
N ALA A 72 -1.26 15.86 -13.13
CA ALA A 72 -0.90 16.59 -14.34
C ALA A 72 0.41 16.05 -14.96
N ALA A 73 0.44 14.75 -15.24
CA ALA A 73 1.56 14.07 -15.89
C ALA A 73 1.04 12.86 -16.69
N GLY A 74 1.84 12.38 -17.64
CA GLY A 74 1.54 11.15 -18.39
C GLY A 74 1.61 9.90 -17.51
N GLN A 75 0.89 8.84 -17.91
CA GLN A 75 0.82 7.57 -17.16
C GLN A 75 2.21 6.95 -16.94
N GLU A 76 3.12 7.09 -17.90
CA GLU A 76 4.50 6.61 -17.79
C GLU A 76 5.24 7.26 -16.61
N ILE A 77 5.17 8.59 -16.49
CA ILE A 77 5.81 9.34 -15.40
C ILE A 77 5.20 8.94 -14.05
N VAL A 78 3.87 8.79 -14.00
CA VAL A 78 3.19 8.31 -12.78
C VAL A 78 3.68 6.94 -12.37
N TRP A 79 3.83 6.00 -13.32
CA TRP A 79 4.38 4.68 -13.04
C TRP A 79 5.85 4.71 -12.62
N GLN A 80 6.68 5.56 -13.23
CA GLN A 80 8.07 5.76 -12.82
C GLN A 80 8.14 6.17 -11.34
N VAL A 81 7.26 7.07 -10.90
CA VAL A 81 7.17 7.50 -9.50
C VAL A 81 6.68 6.36 -8.60
N ILE A 82 5.59 5.68 -8.96
CA ILE A 82 5.02 4.56 -8.18
C ILE A 82 6.00 3.37 -8.06
N THR A 83 6.84 3.12 -9.05
CA THR A 83 7.78 1.99 -9.04
C THR A 83 9.17 2.36 -8.53
N SER A 84 9.39 3.63 -8.16
CA SER A 84 10.64 4.12 -7.56
C SER A 84 10.73 3.79 -6.06
N PHE A 85 10.50 2.52 -5.69
CA PHE A 85 10.42 2.06 -4.30
C PHE A 85 11.59 2.53 -3.43
N GLN A 86 12.82 2.48 -3.95
CA GLN A 86 14.04 2.90 -3.24
C GLN A 86 14.06 4.39 -2.87
N GLN A 87 13.23 5.21 -3.52
CA GLN A 87 13.14 6.65 -3.24
C GLN A 87 12.08 6.98 -2.19
N TYR A 88 11.23 6.01 -1.82
CA TYR A 88 10.13 6.24 -0.87
C TYR A 88 10.60 6.84 0.47
N PRO A 89 11.73 6.45 1.07
CA PRO A 89 12.22 7.09 2.31
C PRO A 89 12.50 8.60 2.17
N LYS A 90 12.70 9.10 0.94
CA LYS A 90 12.88 10.55 0.68
C LYS A 90 11.54 11.29 0.55
N TRP A 91 10.45 10.57 0.32
CA TRP A 91 9.14 11.12 0.00
C TRP A 91 8.12 10.90 1.10
N ILE A 92 8.27 9.82 1.88
CA ILE A 92 7.35 9.36 2.91
C ILE A 92 8.11 9.34 4.22
N GLN A 93 7.80 10.28 5.10
CA GLN A 93 8.56 10.53 6.33
C GLN A 93 8.64 9.32 7.25
N GLU A 94 7.57 8.53 7.31
CA GLU A 94 7.46 7.37 8.20
C GLU A 94 8.24 6.15 7.70
N ILE A 95 8.63 6.11 6.42
CA ILE A 95 9.42 5.02 5.86
C ILE A 95 10.90 5.34 6.04
N SER A 96 11.60 4.50 6.80
CA SER A 96 13.04 4.62 7.03
C SER A 96 13.88 3.84 6.02
N GLY A 97 13.30 2.82 5.38
CA GLY A 97 14.02 1.97 4.45
C GLY A 97 13.11 1.24 3.47
N THR A 98 13.62 1.06 2.25
CA THR A 98 13.04 0.18 1.24
C THR A 98 14.13 -0.55 0.48
N GLU A 99 13.91 -1.83 0.20
CA GLU A 99 14.83 -2.63 -0.61
C GLU A 99 14.05 -3.52 -1.59
N VAL A 100 14.38 -3.40 -2.89
CA VAL A 100 13.90 -4.35 -3.90
C VAL A 100 14.83 -5.56 -3.88
N TYR A 101 14.45 -6.62 -3.17
CA TYR A 101 15.29 -7.81 -3.01
C TYR A 101 15.11 -8.85 -4.12
N MET A 102 14.04 -8.75 -4.92
CA MET A 102 13.83 -9.61 -6.09
C MET A 102 12.92 -8.92 -7.11
N SER A 103 13.24 -9.07 -8.39
CA SER A 103 12.38 -8.68 -9.51
C SER A 103 12.43 -9.76 -10.57
N THR A 104 11.28 -10.30 -10.95
CA THR A 104 11.19 -11.40 -11.92
C THR A 104 9.90 -11.34 -12.72
N GLY A 105 10.05 -11.20 -14.04
CA GLY A 105 8.94 -10.94 -14.94
C GLY A 105 8.16 -9.70 -14.49
N ARG A 106 6.87 -9.91 -14.20
CA ARG A 106 5.97 -8.86 -13.69
C ARG A 106 5.96 -8.70 -12.17
N ASN A 107 6.66 -9.57 -11.43
CA ASN A 107 6.63 -9.52 -9.97
C ASN A 107 7.80 -8.70 -9.43
N ILE A 108 7.52 -7.80 -8.49
CA ILE A 108 8.51 -6.98 -7.80
C ILE A 108 8.34 -7.18 -6.30
N TYR A 109 9.41 -7.61 -5.63
CA TYR A 109 9.40 -7.94 -4.22
C TYR A 109 10.17 -6.88 -3.45
N VAL A 110 9.53 -6.31 -2.43
CA VAL A 110 10.04 -5.12 -1.74
C VAL A 110 9.92 -5.33 -0.23
N ASP A 111 11.03 -5.10 0.46
CA ASP A 111 11.11 -4.95 1.91
C ASP A 111 10.85 -3.49 2.26
N PHE A 112 9.90 -3.25 3.17
CA PHE A 112 9.58 -1.93 3.70
C PHE A 112 9.86 -1.90 5.19
N THR A 113 10.51 -0.83 5.65
CA THR A 113 10.65 -0.53 7.07
C THR A 113 10.03 0.83 7.38
N ILE A 114 9.07 0.82 8.31
CA ILE A 114 8.49 2.02 8.92
C ILE A 114 9.18 2.23 10.26
N SER A 115 9.61 3.47 10.53
CA SER A 115 10.23 3.84 11.81
C SER A 115 9.60 5.10 12.36
N VAL A 116 8.78 4.96 13.39
CA VAL A 116 8.05 6.07 14.03
C VAL A 116 8.12 5.91 15.55
N TYR A 117 8.50 6.98 16.27
CA TYR A 117 8.53 7.00 17.74
C TYR A 117 9.24 5.78 18.37
N MET A 118 10.46 5.46 17.94
CA MET A 118 11.26 4.30 18.39
C MET A 118 10.66 2.91 18.10
N VAL A 119 9.52 2.85 17.39
CA VAL A 119 8.92 1.60 16.92
C VAL A 119 9.31 1.38 15.47
N ASN A 120 9.74 0.16 15.16
CA ASN A 120 10.00 -0.30 13.80
C ASN A 120 8.97 -1.35 13.41
N VAL A 121 8.39 -1.21 12.22
CA VAL A 121 7.51 -2.20 11.60
C VAL A 121 8.08 -2.54 10.24
N GLN A 122 8.43 -3.81 10.04
CA GLN A 122 9.00 -4.32 8.80
C GLN A 122 8.05 -5.32 8.14
N TYR A 123 7.89 -5.20 6.83
CA TYR A 123 7.00 -6.07 6.06
C TYR A 123 7.47 -6.23 4.62
N TYR A 124 7.14 -7.38 4.04
CA TYR A 124 7.58 -7.79 2.71
C TYR A 124 6.38 -7.85 1.78
N ILE A 125 6.45 -7.16 0.64
CA ILE A 125 5.35 -7.07 -0.32
C ILE A 125 5.76 -7.72 -1.63
N LYS A 126 4.86 -8.55 -2.17
CA LYS A 126 4.92 -9.04 -3.55
C LYS A 126 3.96 -8.23 -4.41
N HIS A 127 4.51 -7.41 -5.30
CA HIS A 127 3.76 -6.69 -6.32
C HIS A 127 3.62 -7.53 -7.58
N ASP A 128 2.54 -7.25 -8.31
CA ASP A 128 2.20 -7.81 -9.60
C ASP A 128 1.93 -6.65 -10.58
N TYR A 129 2.97 -6.25 -11.31
CA TYR A 129 3.04 -5.03 -12.11
C TYR A 129 2.67 -5.28 -13.58
N GLN A 130 1.53 -4.73 -14.01
CA GLN A 130 0.95 -4.86 -15.35
C GLN A 130 0.66 -3.45 -15.92
N PRO A 131 1.67 -2.63 -16.22
CA PRO A 131 1.47 -1.26 -16.70
C PRO A 131 0.69 -1.20 -18.03
N GLU A 132 0.76 -2.23 -18.85
CA GLU A 132 -0.01 -2.37 -20.09
C GLU A 132 -1.52 -2.44 -19.85
N LYS A 133 -1.94 -2.87 -18.66
CA LYS A 133 -3.33 -2.82 -18.19
C LYS A 133 -3.62 -1.59 -17.33
N GLY A 134 -2.63 -0.74 -17.09
CA GLY A 134 -2.73 0.37 -16.13
C GLY A 134 -2.92 -0.11 -14.70
N CYS A 135 -2.38 -1.28 -14.33
CA CYS A 135 -2.65 -1.91 -13.03
C CYS A 135 -1.38 -2.43 -12.34
N MET A 136 -1.32 -2.29 -11.01
CA MET A 136 -0.40 -3.03 -10.15
C MET A 136 -1.13 -3.50 -8.91
N THR A 137 -1.21 -4.80 -8.67
CA THR A 137 -1.78 -5.34 -7.41
C THR A 137 -0.66 -5.82 -6.49
N TRP A 138 -0.97 -6.02 -5.21
CA TRP A 138 -0.02 -6.62 -4.28
C TRP A 138 -0.69 -7.43 -3.19
N THR A 139 0.11 -8.29 -2.58
CA THR A 139 -0.12 -8.93 -1.28
C THR A 139 1.16 -8.87 -0.45
N LEU A 140 1.12 -9.30 0.81
CA LEU A 140 2.37 -9.71 1.47
C LEU A 140 3.09 -10.78 0.64
N ASP A 141 4.42 -10.81 0.72
CA ASP A 141 5.21 -11.98 0.35
C ASP A 141 5.16 -13.00 1.48
N TYR A 142 4.21 -13.94 1.40
CA TYR A 142 4.00 -14.94 2.44
C TYR A 142 5.15 -15.97 2.60
N SER A 143 6.18 -15.92 1.73
CA SER A 143 7.41 -16.68 1.94
C SER A 143 8.30 -16.07 3.02
N ARG A 144 8.03 -14.83 3.44
CA ARG A 144 8.73 -14.09 4.49
C ARG A 144 7.76 -13.65 5.58
N LYS A 145 8.21 -13.68 6.82
CA LYS A 145 7.40 -13.27 7.96
C LYS A 145 7.45 -11.76 8.08
N SER A 146 6.27 -11.11 8.05
CA SER A 146 6.12 -9.66 8.24
C SER A 146 5.56 -9.36 9.63
N ASP A 147 5.78 -8.14 10.12
CA ASP A 147 5.13 -7.65 11.35
C ASP A 147 3.63 -7.37 11.15
N LEU A 148 3.23 -7.03 9.92
CA LEU A 148 1.82 -6.92 9.53
C LEU A 148 1.16 -8.32 9.54
N ASP A 149 -0.08 -8.39 10.04
CA ASP A 149 -0.91 -9.59 9.93
C ASP A 149 -1.20 -9.83 8.45
N ASP A 150 -1.77 -8.83 7.75
CA ASP A 150 -1.95 -8.96 6.30
C ASP A 150 -2.04 -7.61 5.57
N SER A 151 -1.75 -7.62 4.28
CA SER A 151 -1.87 -6.48 3.38
C SER A 151 -2.20 -6.94 1.97
N ALA A 152 -3.20 -6.31 1.36
CA ALA A 152 -3.45 -6.42 -0.07
C ALA A 152 -3.98 -5.10 -0.62
N GLY A 153 -3.71 -4.82 -1.89
CA GLY A 153 -4.21 -3.62 -2.53
C GLY A 153 -3.87 -3.52 -4.00
N TYR A 154 -4.16 -2.36 -4.57
CA TYR A 154 -3.87 -2.05 -5.96
C TYR A 154 -3.62 -0.57 -6.24
N TRP A 155 -2.90 -0.34 -7.34
CA TRP A 155 -2.83 0.89 -8.09
C TRP A 155 -3.54 0.70 -9.42
N LEU A 156 -4.42 1.63 -9.79
CA LEU A 156 -4.90 1.82 -11.15
C LEU A 156 -4.43 3.17 -11.66
N VAL A 157 -3.89 3.19 -12.88
CA VAL A 157 -3.35 4.38 -13.53
C VAL A 157 -3.88 4.41 -14.95
N TYR A 158 -4.65 5.43 -15.30
CA TYR A 158 -5.28 5.54 -16.61
C TYR A 158 -5.53 7.01 -16.98
N THR A 159 -5.73 7.29 -18.27
CA THR A 159 -6.09 8.64 -18.74
C THR A 159 -7.34 9.13 -18.03
N SER A 160 -7.30 10.35 -17.49
CA SER A 160 -8.44 10.91 -16.77
C SER A 160 -9.66 11.00 -17.70
N PRO A 161 -10.84 10.46 -17.31
CA PRO A 161 -12.04 10.50 -18.14
C PRO A 161 -12.55 11.92 -18.39
N THR A 162 -12.13 12.87 -17.55
CA THR A 162 -12.60 14.26 -17.56
C THR A 162 -11.56 15.23 -18.12
N ASP A 163 -10.30 14.81 -18.27
CA ASP A 163 -9.21 15.64 -18.78
C ASP A 163 -8.13 14.76 -19.40
N THR A 164 -8.08 14.68 -20.74
CA THR A 164 -7.13 13.80 -21.45
C THR A 164 -5.67 14.21 -21.28
N GLY A 165 -5.40 15.42 -20.77
CA GLY A 165 -4.04 15.87 -20.42
C GLY A 165 -3.59 15.41 -19.04
N LYS A 166 -4.45 14.76 -18.25
CA LYS A 166 -4.15 14.26 -16.90
C LYS A 166 -4.26 12.74 -16.81
N THR A 167 -3.61 12.21 -15.79
CA THR A 167 -3.70 10.80 -15.40
C THR A 167 -4.53 10.69 -14.12
N ARG A 168 -5.56 9.84 -14.16
CA ARG A 168 -6.33 9.43 -12.99
C ARG A 168 -5.61 8.27 -12.31
N VAL A 169 -5.38 8.41 -11.01
CA VAL A 169 -4.78 7.39 -10.16
C VAL A 169 -5.80 6.95 -9.12
N GLU A 170 -5.99 5.64 -8.99
CA GLU A 170 -6.67 5.03 -7.86
C GLU A 170 -5.68 4.21 -7.04
N TYR A 171 -5.60 4.49 -5.75
CA TYR A 171 -4.84 3.72 -4.78
C TYR A 171 -5.82 3.09 -3.81
N SER A 172 -5.82 1.77 -3.70
CA SER A 172 -6.66 1.07 -2.74
C SER A 172 -5.83 0.12 -1.90
N ILE A 173 -6.10 0.10 -0.60
CA ILE A 173 -5.41 -0.74 0.34
C ILE A 173 -6.38 -1.31 1.38
N ALA A 174 -6.19 -2.58 1.70
CA ALA A 174 -6.78 -3.26 2.83
C ALA A 174 -5.63 -3.76 3.72
N LEU A 175 -5.72 -3.49 5.01
CA LEU A 175 -4.70 -3.83 6.00
C LEU A 175 -5.32 -4.58 7.17
N ARG A 176 -4.58 -5.57 7.66
CA ARG A 176 -4.79 -6.16 8.98
C ARG A 176 -3.53 -5.91 9.80
N ILE A 177 -3.73 -5.21 10.90
CA ILE A 177 -2.66 -4.87 11.83
C ILE A 177 -2.51 -6.04 12.81
N GLY A 178 -1.26 -6.43 13.07
CA GLY A 178 -0.95 -7.48 14.06
C GLY A 178 -1.20 -6.98 15.48
N PRO A 179 -1.53 -7.87 16.44
CA PRO A 179 -1.92 -7.47 17.80
C PRO A 179 -0.82 -6.78 18.63
N LEU A 180 0.43 -6.80 18.15
CA LEU A 180 1.58 -6.17 18.82
C LEU A 180 1.92 -4.77 18.26
N ILE A 181 1.27 -4.35 17.17
CA ILE A 181 1.52 -3.04 16.57
C ILE A 181 0.72 -1.99 17.38
N PRO A 182 1.36 -0.93 17.90
CA PRO A 182 0.65 0.11 18.63
C PRO A 182 -0.36 0.90 17.78
N ASP A 183 -1.46 1.34 18.39
CA ASP A 183 -2.57 2.05 17.72
C ASP A 183 -2.14 3.27 16.89
N PHE A 184 -1.10 3.99 17.33
CA PHE A 184 -0.62 5.16 16.58
C PHE A 184 0.02 4.77 15.24
N ILE A 185 0.62 3.58 15.14
CA ILE A 185 1.14 3.02 13.88
C ILE A 185 -0.02 2.59 12.99
N GLU A 186 -1.05 1.96 13.58
CA GLU A 186 -2.28 1.64 12.85
C GLU A 186 -2.88 2.90 12.20
N THR A 187 -3.05 3.99 12.95
CA THR A 187 -3.56 5.26 12.42
C THR A 187 -2.69 5.81 11.27
N ILE A 188 -1.36 5.67 11.36
CA ILE A 188 -0.44 6.08 10.30
C ILE A 188 -0.66 5.24 9.04
N LEU A 189 -0.80 3.92 9.20
CA LEU A 189 -0.95 2.98 8.12
C LEU A 189 -2.33 3.05 7.43
N THR A 190 -3.41 3.28 8.20
CA THR A 190 -4.78 3.28 7.70
C THR A 190 -5.21 4.65 7.20
N ASP A 191 -5.05 5.69 8.03
CA ASP A 191 -5.67 6.99 7.77
C ASP A 191 -4.72 7.87 6.97
N LYS A 192 -3.47 7.98 7.44
CA LYS A 192 -2.47 8.83 6.78
C LYS A 192 -1.87 8.19 5.54
N GLY A 193 -1.74 6.86 5.51
CA GLY A 193 -1.11 6.15 4.40
C GLY A 193 -1.77 6.45 3.05
N ILE A 194 -3.10 6.56 3.04
CA ILE A 194 -3.91 6.83 1.84
C ILE A 194 -3.77 8.29 1.40
N GLU A 195 -3.86 9.24 2.32
CA GLU A 195 -3.68 10.66 2.00
C GLU A 195 -2.25 10.95 1.53
N ASN A 196 -1.26 10.38 2.22
CA ASN A 196 0.16 10.51 1.87
C ASN A 196 0.43 9.97 0.46
N ALA A 197 -0.15 8.80 0.12
CA ALA A 197 -0.05 8.21 -1.22
C ALA A 197 -0.43 9.19 -2.33
N THR A 198 -1.54 9.91 -2.17
CA THR A 198 -1.95 10.96 -3.10
C THR A 198 -0.93 12.09 -3.19
N MET A 199 -0.42 12.57 -2.06
CA MET A 199 0.47 13.73 -2.02
C MET A 199 1.81 13.46 -2.69
N TRP A 200 2.50 12.37 -2.33
CA TRP A 200 3.85 12.13 -2.87
C TRP A 200 3.85 11.69 -4.32
N VAL A 201 2.84 10.91 -4.77
CA VAL A 201 2.71 10.53 -6.19
C VAL A 201 2.47 11.76 -7.03
N LYS A 202 1.47 12.59 -6.66
CA LYS A 202 1.14 13.81 -7.41
C LYS A 202 2.33 14.75 -7.45
N LYS A 203 2.93 15.07 -6.31
CA LYS A 203 4.10 15.96 -6.21
C LYS A 203 5.31 15.41 -6.96
N GLY A 204 5.54 14.11 -6.89
CA GLY A 204 6.65 13.45 -7.59
C GLY A 204 6.46 13.56 -9.09
N ALA A 205 5.30 13.17 -9.61
CA ALA A 205 5.06 13.10 -11.05
C ALA A 205 4.99 14.49 -11.70
N GLU A 206 4.31 15.45 -11.08
CA GLU A 206 4.16 16.82 -11.63
C GLU A 206 5.47 17.60 -11.64
N LYS A 207 6.42 17.28 -10.75
CA LYS A 207 7.78 17.85 -10.82
C LYS A 207 8.62 17.31 -11.98
N HIS A 208 8.36 16.07 -12.40
CA HIS A 208 9.09 15.47 -13.52
C HIS A 208 8.57 15.95 -14.88
N SER A 209 7.32 16.46 -14.95
CA SER A 209 6.76 17.05 -16.17
C SER A 209 7.20 18.49 -16.46
N ASP A 210 7.77 19.18 -15.46
CA ASP A 210 8.26 20.56 -15.59
C ASP A 210 9.72 20.65 -16.12
N ASN A 211 10.38 19.50 -16.34
CA ASN A 211 11.73 19.39 -16.90
C ASN A 211 11.70 18.82 -18.32
#